data_AF-A0A2V8SM95-F1
#
_entry.id   AF-A0A2V8SM95-F1
#
_cell.length_a   1.000
_cell.length_b   1.000
_cell.length_c   1.000
_cell.angle_alpha   90.00
_cell.angle_beta   90.00
_cell.angle_gamma   90.00
#
_symmetry.space_group_name_H-M   'P 1'
#
loop_
_entity.id
_entity.type
_entity.pdbx_description
1 polymer ?
#
loop_
_entity_poly.entity_id
_entity_poly.type
_entity_poly.pdbx_seq_one_letter_code
_entity_poly.pdbx_strand_id
1 'polypeptide(L)' 'MSEPSREQLIRRRDEIIEQLNRVNRDERIELDNDPEEQAIQIEHGEVAVTMEANLQKELAMIEDKLLDEPRRSS' A
#
# COMPACT_ATOMS: atom_id res chain seq x y z
N MET A 1 13.50 9.07 -18.43
CA MET A 1 12.55 7.95 -18.28
C MET A 1 11.21 8.46 -18.78
N SER A 2 10.51 7.71 -19.63
CA SER A 2 9.17 8.11 -20.10
C SER A 2 8.19 8.10 -18.92
N GLU A 3 7.25 9.03 -18.90
CA GLU A 3 6.18 9.02 -17.90
C GLU A 3 5.33 7.74 -18.04
N PRO A 4 4.93 7.10 -16.93
CA PRO A 4 4.09 5.92 -16.97
C PRO A 4 2.73 6.26 -17.59
N SER A 5 2.20 5.35 -18.40
CA SER A 5 0.88 5.53 -19.00
C SER A 5 -0.24 5.45 -17.95
N ARG A 6 -1.40 6.04 -18.26
CA ARG A 6 -2.61 5.89 -17.46
C ARG A 6 -2.94 4.44 -17.08
N GLU A 7 -2.80 3.51 -18.03
CA GLU A 7 -3.04 2.08 -17.79
C GLU A 7 -2.03 1.50 -16.78
N GLN A 8 -0.75 1.91 -16.85
CA GLN A 8 0.27 1.49 -15.90
C GLN A 8 -0.01 2.06 -14.50
N LEU A 9 -0.45 3.32 -14.42
CA LEU A 9 -0.86 3.95 -13.15
C LEU A 9 -2.07 3.25 -12.53
N ILE A 10 -3.08 2.90 -13.32
CA ILE A 10 -4.27 2.16 -12.85
C ILE A 10 -3.89 0.77 -12.34
N ARG A 11 -3.11 0.00 -13.10
CA ARG A 11 -2.65 -1.33 -12.65
C ARG A 11 -1.89 -1.22 -11.33
N ARG A 12 -0.98 -0.24 -11.23
CA ARG A 12 -0.20 -0.02 -10.02
C ARG A 12 -1.06 0.39 -8.83
N ARG A 13 -2.08 1.23 -9.03
CA ARG A 13 -3.07 1.59 -8.00
C ARG A 13 -3.78 0.34 -7.48
N ASP A 14 -4.28 -0.51 -8.37
CA ASP A 14 -5.02 -1.70 -8.00
C ASP A 14 -4.12 -2.70 -7.24
N GLU A 15 -2.85 -2.85 -7.65
CA GLU A 15 -1.84 -3.64 -6.93
C GLU A 15 -1.55 -3.11 -5.51
N ILE A 16 -1.49 -1.79 -5.34
CA ILE A 16 -1.27 -1.16 -4.02
C ILE A 16 -2.49 -1.39 -3.13
N ILE A 17 -3.70 -1.24 -3.66
CA ILE A 17 -4.94 -1.52 -2.93
C ILE A 17 -4.99 -2.99 -2.49
N GLU A 18 -4.60 -3.93 -3.34
CA GLU A 18 -4.51 -5.34 -2.96
C GLU A 18 -3.49 -5.57 -1.84
N GLN A 19 -2.33 -4.94 -1.89
CA GLN A 19 -1.30 -5.06 -0.85
C GLN A 19 -1.76 -4.47 0.48
N LEU A 20 -2.38 -3.28 0.48
CA LEU A 20 -2.97 -2.66 1.67
C LEU A 20 -4.05 -3.54 2.30
N ASN A 21 -4.87 -4.20 1.48
CA ASN A 21 -5.89 -5.14 1.96
C ASN A 21 -5.30 -6.41 2.59
N ARG A 22 -4.10 -6.84 2.17
CA ARG A 22 -3.40 -7.97 2.80
C ARG A 22 -2.80 -7.57 4.14
N VAL A 23 -2.08 -6.45 4.21
CA VAL A 23 -1.51 -5.91 5.45
C VAL A 23 -2.60 -5.71 6.51
N ASN A 24 -3.73 -5.09 6.15
CA ASN A 24 -4.87 -4.92 7.07
C ASN A 24 -5.52 -6.24 7.54
N ARG A 25 -5.38 -7.34 6.79
CA ARG A 25 -5.85 -8.66 7.22
C ARG A 25 -4.84 -9.35 8.14
N ASP A 26 -3.56 -9.20 7.85
CA ASP A 26 -2.47 -9.79 8.62
C ASP A 26 -2.34 -9.12 10.00
N GLU A 27 -2.58 -7.80 10.10
CA GLU A 27 -2.64 -7.06 11.38
C GLU A 27 -3.81 -7.48 12.29
N ARG A 28 -4.83 -8.16 11.75
CA ARG A 28 -6.00 -8.62 12.52
C ARG A 28 -5.80 -9.98 13.18
N ILE A 29 -4.64 -10.61 13.02
CA ILE A 29 -4.30 -11.86 13.71
C ILE A 29 -4.09 -11.53 15.20
N GLU A 30 -4.86 -12.18 16.07
CA GLU A 30 -4.79 -11.99 17.53
C GLU A 30 -3.35 -12.20 18.03
N LEU A 31 -2.88 -11.27 18.86
CA LEU A 31 -1.57 -11.38 19.50
C LEU A 31 -1.53 -12.65 20.35
N ASP A 32 -0.51 -13.48 20.15
CA ASP A 32 -0.34 -14.70 20.92
C ASP A 32 0.11 -14.35 22.36
N ASN A 33 -0.23 -15.18 23.34
CA ASN A 33 0.05 -14.86 24.76
C ASN A 33 1.51 -15.15 25.18
N ASP A 34 2.35 -15.62 24.26
CA ASP A 34 3.75 -15.88 24.51
C ASP A 34 4.61 -14.60 24.37
N PRO A 35 5.41 -14.22 25.38
CA PRO A 35 6.18 -12.98 25.38
C PRO A 35 7.34 -12.94 24.37
N GLU A 36 7.90 -14.09 23.95
CA GLU A 36 8.89 -14.12 22.86
C GLU A 36 8.20 -13.91 21.51
N GLU A 37 7.03 -14.53 21.31
CA GLU A 37 6.25 -14.32 20.10
C GLU A 37 5.67 -12.89 20.01
N GLN A 38 5.31 -12.28 21.14
CA GLN A 38 4.86 -10.87 21.18
C GLN A 38 5.96 -9.89 20.76
N ALA A 39 7.22 -10.12 21.15
CA ALA A 39 8.31 -9.25 20.76
C ALA A 39 8.49 -9.27 19.22
N ILE A 40 8.40 -10.45 18.62
CA ILE A 40 8.46 -10.64 17.16
C ILE A 40 7.25 -9.97 16.49
N GLN A 41 6.05 -10.11 17.06
CA GLN A 41 4.83 -9.50 16.54
C GLN A 41 4.86 -7.97 16.60
N ILE A 42 5.45 -7.37 17.64
CA ILE A 42 5.65 -5.92 17.75
C ILE A 42 6.60 -5.42 16.66
N GLU A 43 7.75 -6.06 16.47
CA GLU A 43 8.72 -5.70 15.43
C GLU A 43 8.10 -5.85 14.02
N HIS A 44 7.35 -6.93 13.80
CA HIS A 44 6.60 -7.15 12.56
C HIS A 44 5.52 -6.07 12.35
N GLY A 45 4.87 -5.61 13.42
CA GLY A 45 3.91 -4.50 13.40
C GLY A 45 4.55 -3.17 12.97
N GLU A 46 5.75 -2.85 13.45
CA GLU A 46 6.47 -1.63 13.04
C GLU A 46 6.83 -1.65 11.54
N VAL A 47 7.18 -2.82 11.01
CA VAL A 47 7.41 -3.04 9.58
C VAL A 47 6.11 -2.89 8.78
N ALA A 48 5.01 -3.49 9.26
CA ALA A 48 3.69 -3.41 8.62
C ALA A 48 3.20 -1.96 8.53
N VAL A 49 3.28 -1.19 9.63
CA VAL A 49 2.93 0.24 9.68
C VAL A 49 3.77 1.06 8.72
N THR A 50 5.08 0.79 8.65
CA THR A 50 5.99 1.51 7.74
C THR A 50 5.67 1.17 6.27
N MET A 51 5.38 -0.10 5.97
CA MET A 51 4.95 -0.52 4.63
C MET A 51 3.61 0.10 4.24
N GLU A 52 2.65 0.13 5.16
CA GLU A 52 1.34 0.75 4.94
C GLU A 52 1.47 2.24 4.63
N ALA A 53 2.23 2.98 5.43
CA ALA A 53 2.47 4.41 5.24
C ALA A 53 3.11 4.72 3.87
N ASN A 54 4.05 3.88 3.43
CA ASN A 54 4.68 4.01 2.12
C ASN A 54 3.71 3.71 0.96
N LEU A 55 2.90 2.65 1.09
CA LEU A 55 1.89 2.28 0.10
C LEU A 55 0.80 3.35 -0.02
N GLN A 56 0.34 3.92 1.11
CA GLN A 56 -0.62 5.02 1.12
C GLN A 56 -0.06 6.28 0.45
N LYS A 57 1.22 6.60 0.68
CA LYS A 57 1.89 7.72 0.02
C LYS A 57 2.01 7.50 -1.48
N GLU A 58 2.41 6.30 -1.92
CA GLU A 58 2.48 5.95 -3.33
C GLU A 58 1.10 6.02 -3.99
N LEU A 59 0.06 5.52 -3.32
CA LEU A 59 -1.33 5.58 -3.79
C LEU A 59 -1.78 7.02 -4.01
N ALA A 60 -1.57 7.90 -3.03
CA ALA A 60 -1.92 9.32 -3.14
C ALA A 60 -1.22 9.99 -4.32
N MET A 61 0.05 9.68 -4.56
CA MET A 61 0.79 10.21 -5.72
C MET A 61 0.27 9.69 -7.07
N ILE A 62 -0.18 8.44 -7.12
CA ILE A 62 -0.77 7.86 -8.33
C ILE A 62 -2.15 8.47 -8.60
N GLU A 63 -2.96 8.63 -7.56
CA GLU A 63 -4.28 9.24 -7.66
C GLU A 63 -4.21 10.70 -8.11
N ASP A 64 -3.26 11.47 -7.57
CA ASP A 64 -2.98 12.85 -8.00
C ASP A 64 -2.61 12.91 -9.50
N LYS A 65 -1.70 12.04 -9.95
CA LYS A 65 -1.34 11.94 -11.38
C LYS A 65 -2.51 11.55 -12.27
N LEU A 66 -3.39 10.66 -11.80
CA LEU A 66 -4.57 10.23 -12.55
C LEU A 66 -5.66 11.32 -12.62
N LEU A 67 -5.69 12.24 -11.64
CA LEU A 67 -6.58 13.40 -11.63
C LEU A 67 -6.06 14.52 -12.54
N ASP A 68 -4.75 14.72 -12.55
CA ASP A 68 -4.07 15.74 -13.34
C ASP A 68 -3.95 15.39 -14.82
N GLU A 69 -4.11 14.12 -15.20
CA GLU A 69 -4.17 13.69 -16.61
C GLU A 69 -5.53 14.10 -17.22
N PRO A 70 -5.64 15.26 -17.90
CA PRO A 70 -6.89 15.65 -18.52
C PRO A 70 -7.14 14.66 -19.64
N ARG A 71 -8.40 14.31 -19.92
CA ARG A 71 -8.82 13.48 -21.07
C ARG A 71 -8.22 14.02 -22.38
N ARG A 72 -6.96 13.71 -22.70
CA ARG A 72 -6.32 13.99 -23.97
C ARG A 72 -6.63 12.85 -24.89
N SER A 73 -7.88 12.80 -25.34
CA SER A 73 -8.36 12.16 -26.57
C SER A 73 -9.85 12.47 -26.69
N SER A 74 -10.15 13.60 -27.34
CA SER A 74 -11.36 13.75 -28.16
C SER A 74 -11.14 13.03 -29.49
#